data_AF-A0A420HQ51-F1
#
_entry.id   AF-A0A420HQ51-F1
#
_cell.length_a   1.000
_cell.length_b   1.000
_cell.length_c   1.000
_cell.angle_alpha   90.00
_cell.angle_beta   90.00
_cell.angle_gamma   90.00
#
_symmetry.space_group_name_H-M   'P 1'
#
loop_
_entity.id
_entity.type
_entity.pdbx_description
1 polymer ?
#
loop_
_entity_poly.entity_id
_entity_poly.type
_entity_poly.pdbx_seq_one_letter_code
_entity_poly.pdbx_strand_id
1 'polypeptide(L)'
;MAETEPPKRLSNQISQLKSYFRQTRGSVIEYGARAFTKPAFLQLHWTYFLSMSFISSLLFWFLSTTSISYVNSLFMVIGAITGAGLNPVNMSELNLFQQILILGLSMIGNQIVVSIIVIYVRKRAFEMRLKNKRKEEEEERKAASITSSLASCEYSIFHIFYPSPLSTMLTYGFIKKKANLDDNKRIRNVFVSGVQNIISHIIRNHRHRDNTHIDRNSQFHSLSLEERECLRCVEYKSVKFLGYVVIAYYIIWQIYGCIALGAYISYRYPDVAHESGLNPWWIGIYLAVSGFNNSGISLLDSSVVRHPIIHGRNGPVLTNWASAFTGSLQRLFLHPSQWILRQMLNIIPDKEKYQSWRETLQFILKFPRRVYTNLFPSEQTWWLFALLIFFNSFDWVAFEVLNRYSNFIKEIPTKSILLDGLFQTISLRSSGFVVVPIPALFIGLQALYMLMMYISAFPITITMRSSNVYEERSLGIYAREPTSSNDIKKIDGFSDFPLRQRDRFYFVQEQLRRQLSHDLWFLVIGVLVIICTEAPNYNRDPQTFAIFNIIFEIVSAYGCVGFSVGLPNNDASFSGAWHSFSRLALCAIMLRGRHRGLPFDIDKAVQLPGEKMDLAEDQDHQIRAGSKYID
;
A
#
# COMPACT_ATOMS: atom_id res chain seq x y z
N MET A 1 53.18 -50.72 -36.94
CA MET A 1 52.62 -49.64 -36.10
C MET A 1 51.93 -48.66 -37.01
N ALA A 2 50.60 -48.72 -37.09
CA ALA A 2 49.77 -47.83 -37.87
C ALA A 2 48.95 -46.99 -36.89
N GLU A 3 49.17 -45.68 -36.87
CA GLU A 3 48.33 -44.71 -36.16
C GLU A 3 47.45 -44.01 -37.19
N THR A 4 46.13 -44.20 -37.05
CA THR A 4 45.08 -43.62 -37.88
C THR A 4 44.61 -42.29 -37.25
N GLU A 5 44.84 -41.17 -37.93
CA GLU A 5 44.28 -39.87 -37.54
C GLU A 5 42.73 -39.89 -37.59
N PRO A 6 42.01 -39.30 -36.62
CA PRO A 6 40.56 -39.17 -36.70
C PRO A 6 40.15 -38.06 -37.70
N PRO A 7 38.99 -38.19 -38.38
CA PRO A 7 38.63 -37.33 -39.50
C PRO A 7 38.18 -35.93 -39.06
N LYS A 8 38.93 -34.90 -39.47
CA LYS A 8 38.68 -33.45 -39.26
C LYS A 8 37.27 -32.95 -39.66
N ARG A 9 36.49 -33.74 -40.40
CA ARG A 9 35.09 -33.41 -40.76
C ARG A 9 34.13 -33.50 -39.59
N LEU A 10 34.33 -34.44 -38.66
CA LEU A 10 33.40 -34.67 -37.55
C LEU A 10 33.50 -33.55 -36.49
N SER A 11 34.73 -33.07 -36.22
CA SER A 11 34.96 -31.99 -35.25
C SER A 11 34.37 -30.65 -35.70
N ASN A 12 34.44 -30.34 -37.01
CA ASN A 12 33.84 -29.14 -37.57
C ASN A 12 32.30 -29.19 -37.61
N GLN A 13 31.70 -30.37 -37.83
CA GLN A 13 30.24 -30.52 -37.73
C GLN A 13 29.75 -30.37 -36.28
N ILE A 14 30.50 -30.91 -35.32
CA ILE A 14 30.16 -30.77 -33.89
C ILE A 14 30.31 -29.31 -33.42
N SER A 15 31.30 -28.57 -33.93
CA SER A 15 31.46 -27.15 -33.58
C SER A 15 30.35 -26.27 -34.16
N GLN A 16 29.91 -26.55 -35.39
CA GLN A 16 28.77 -25.87 -36.03
C GLN A 16 27.43 -26.21 -35.35
N LEU A 17 27.22 -27.46 -34.94
CA LEU A 17 26.04 -27.84 -34.15
C LEU A 17 26.04 -27.15 -32.77
N LYS A 18 27.18 -27.07 -32.10
CA LYS A 18 27.30 -26.37 -30.82
C LYS A 18 27.04 -24.86 -30.94
N SER A 19 27.49 -24.21 -32.00
CA SER A 19 27.21 -22.78 -32.22
C SER A 19 25.73 -22.54 -32.54
N TYR A 20 25.12 -23.41 -33.35
CA TYR A 20 23.70 -23.34 -33.69
C TYR A 20 22.80 -23.55 -32.45
N PHE A 21 23.13 -24.52 -31.59
CA PHE A 21 22.42 -24.75 -30.32
C PHE A 21 22.60 -23.60 -29.32
N ARG A 22 23.76 -22.92 -29.30
CA ARG A 22 23.98 -21.75 -28.46
C ARG A 22 23.12 -20.56 -28.91
N GLN A 23 22.99 -20.37 -30.22
CA GLN A 23 22.22 -19.27 -30.82
C GLN A 23 20.70 -19.48 -30.69
N THR A 24 20.22 -20.71 -30.86
CA THR A 24 18.81 -21.07 -30.61
C THR A 24 18.43 -21.03 -29.13
N ARG A 25 19.33 -21.46 -28.21
CA ARG A 25 19.09 -21.32 -26.77
C ARG A 25 19.04 -19.85 -26.33
N GLY A 26 19.89 -19.00 -26.89
CA GLY A 26 19.86 -17.55 -26.62
C GLY A 26 18.53 -16.92 -27.04
N SER A 27 18.07 -17.22 -28.26
CA SER A 27 16.82 -16.69 -28.80
C SER A 27 15.56 -17.25 -28.11
N VAL A 28 15.49 -18.52 -27.76
CA VAL A 28 14.35 -19.09 -27.01
C VAL A 28 14.26 -18.52 -25.59
N ILE A 29 15.40 -18.28 -24.93
CA ILE A 29 15.42 -17.59 -23.63
C ILE A 29 14.99 -16.13 -23.78
N GLU A 30 15.39 -15.46 -24.86
CA GLU A 30 15.00 -14.08 -25.15
C GLU A 30 13.51 -13.94 -25.51
N TYR A 31 12.95 -14.90 -26.27
CA TYR A 31 11.52 -14.97 -26.60
C TYR A 31 10.68 -15.38 -25.38
N GLY A 32 11.15 -16.32 -24.56
CA GLY A 32 10.52 -16.66 -23.29
C GLY A 32 10.54 -15.49 -22.30
N ALA A 33 11.64 -14.73 -22.25
CA ALA A 33 11.76 -13.52 -21.45
C ALA A 33 10.91 -12.34 -21.99
N ARG A 34 10.61 -12.31 -23.28
CA ARG A 34 9.66 -11.35 -23.89
C ARG A 34 8.20 -11.78 -23.74
N ALA A 35 7.91 -13.08 -23.69
CA ALA A 35 6.56 -13.62 -23.45
C ALA A 35 6.07 -13.33 -22.02
N PHE A 36 6.98 -13.30 -21.03
CA PHE A 36 6.72 -12.70 -19.73
C PHE A 36 6.87 -11.18 -19.84
N THR A 37 5.86 -10.52 -20.43
CA THR A 37 5.68 -9.07 -20.30
C THR A 37 5.82 -8.67 -18.83
N LYS A 38 6.55 -7.60 -18.53
CA LYS A 38 6.79 -7.09 -17.16
C LYS A 38 5.48 -7.19 -16.35
N PRO A 39 5.40 -8.02 -15.32
CA PRO A 39 4.12 -8.28 -14.66
C PRO A 39 3.59 -6.98 -14.08
N ALA A 40 2.33 -6.68 -14.36
CA ALA A 40 1.68 -5.50 -13.81
C ALA A 40 1.69 -5.60 -12.28
N PHE A 41 1.86 -4.48 -11.57
CA PHE A 41 1.91 -4.46 -10.10
C PHE A 41 0.74 -5.23 -9.47
N LEU A 42 -0.47 -5.09 -10.04
CA LEU A 42 -1.65 -5.80 -9.61
C LEU A 42 -1.50 -7.33 -9.72
N GLN A 43 -0.96 -7.84 -10.84
CA GLN A 43 -0.71 -9.28 -11.01
C GLN A 43 0.28 -9.81 -9.97
N LEU A 44 1.37 -9.08 -9.73
CA LEU A 44 2.34 -9.44 -8.68
C LEU A 44 1.68 -9.50 -7.30
N HIS A 45 0.85 -8.50 -6.97
CA HIS A 45 0.14 -8.46 -5.70
C HIS A 45 -0.82 -9.65 -5.53
N TRP A 46 -1.62 -9.98 -6.55
CA TRP A 46 -2.49 -11.16 -6.52
C TRP A 46 -1.70 -12.47 -6.39
N THR A 47 -0.62 -12.63 -7.15
CA THR A 47 0.23 -13.83 -7.04
C THR A 47 0.84 -13.98 -5.66
N TYR A 48 1.28 -12.89 -5.05
CA TYR A 48 1.79 -12.86 -3.68
C TYR A 48 0.75 -13.31 -2.66
N PHE A 49 -0.46 -12.73 -2.66
CA PHE A 49 -1.52 -13.13 -1.73
C PHE A 49 -1.94 -14.59 -1.92
N LEU A 50 -2.11 -15.04 -3.16
CA LEU A 50 -2.54 -16.43 -3.45
C LEU A 50 -1.47 -17.45 -3.07
N SER A 51 -0.21 -17.23 -3.45
CA SER A 51 0.90 -18.14 -3.13
C SER A 51 1.16 -18.23 -1.63
N MET A 52 1.19 -17.09 -0.93
CA MET A 52 1.36 -17.07 0.53
C MET A 52 0.21 -17.79 1.22
N SER A 53 -1.04 -17.53 0.81
CA SER A 53 -2.20 -18.20 1.37
C SER A 53 -2.14 -19.72 1.16
N PHE A 54 -1.77 -20.15 -0.04
CA PHE A 54 -1.70 -21.57 -0.37
C PHE A 54 -0.60 -22.29 0.45
N ILE A 55 0.62 -21.75 0.47
CA ILE A 55 1.75 -22.33 1.22
C ILE A 55 1.41 -22.38 2.71
N SER A 56 0.90 -21.28 3.28
CA SER A 56 0.55 -21.22 4.69
C SER A 56 -0.63 -22.12 5.05
N SER A 57 -1.60 -22.32 4.15
CA SER A 57 -2.72 -23.26 4.39
C SER A 57 -2.26 -24.72 4.48
N LEU A 58 -1.29 -25.10 3.66
CA LEU A 58 -0.70 -26.44 3.69
C LEU A 58 0.10 -26.64 4.99
N LEU A 59 0.90 -25.64 5.38
CA LEU A 59 1.64 -25.68 6.65
C LEU A 59 0.70 -25.74 7.85
N PHE A 60 -0.37 -24.94 7.84
CA PHE A 60 -1.36 -24.90 8.93
C PHE A 60 -2.08 -26.24 9.10
N TRP A 61 -2.41 -26.90 7.97
CA TRP A 61 -3.08 -28.21 7.98
C TRP A 61 -2.13 -29.35 8.35
N PHE A 62 -0.91 -29.38 7.79
CA PHE A 62 0.05 -30.46 8.02
C PHE A 62 0.60 -30.49 9.45
N LEU A 63 0.76 -29.32 10.07
CA LEU A 63 1.28 -29.17 11.44
C LEU A 63 0.17 -29.08 12.50
N SER A 64 -1.07 -29.40 12.12
CA SER A 64 -2.20 -29.45 13.03
C SER A 64 -2.17 -30.73 13.86
N THR A 65 -2.22 -30.63 15.18
CA THR A 65 -2.47 -31.80 16.05
C THR A 65 -3.96 -32.07 16.23
N THR A 66 -4.80 -31.05 16.04
CA THR A 66 -6.25 -31.14 16.05
C THR A 66 -6.79 -31.47 14.65
N SER A 67 -7.89 -32.23 14.56
CA SER A 67 -8.49 -32.69 13.31
C SER A 67 -9.29 -31.58 12.61
N ILE A 68 -8.59 -30.59 12.06
CA ILE A 68 -9.19 -29.48 11.29
C ILE A 68 -9.26 -29.86 9.80
N SER A 69 -10.44 -29.67 9.20
CA SER A 69 -10.61 -29.82 7.75
C SER A 69 -9.75 -28.83 6.97
N TYR A 70 -9.15 -29.26 5.85
CA TYR A 70 -8.33 -28.39 4.99
C TYR A 70 -9.07 -27.11 4.57
N VAL A 71 -10.38 -27.18 4.33
CA VAL A 71 -11.20 -26.01 3.96
C VAL A 71 -11.22 -24.97 5.10
N ASN A 72 -11.31 -25.42 6.36
CA ASN A 72 -11.23 -24.53 7.51
C ASN A 72 -9.83 -23.94 7.68
N SER A 73 -8.79 -24.74 7.46
CA SER A 73 -7.40 -24.25 7.47
C SER A 73 -7.16 -23.16 6.42
N LEU A 74 -7.63 -23.37 5.19
CA LEU A 74 -7.54 -22.39 4.11
C LEU A 74 -8.34 -21.12 4.44
N PHE A 75 -9.54 -21.26 4.99
CA PHE A 75 -10.39 -20.14 5.38
C PHE A 75 -9.72 -19.27 6.44
N MET A 76 -9.18 -19.88 7.50
CA MET A 76 -8.50 -19.18 8.59
C MET A 76 -7.26 -18.43 8.09
N VAL A 77 -6.47 -19.07 7.22
CA VAL A 77 -5.28 -18.45 6.61
C VAL A 77 -5.65 -17.27 5.71
N ILE A 78 -6.69 -17.41 4.88
CA ILE A 78 -7.18 -16.32 4.03
C ILE A 78 -7.77 -15.19 4.88
N GLY A 79 -8.52 -15.51 5.94
CA GLY A 79 -9.03 -14.54 6.91
C GLY A 79 -7.92 -13.73 7.58
N ALA A 80 -6.83 -14.41 7.96
CA ALA A 80 -5.65 -13.79 8.56
C ALA A 80 -4.93 -12.84 7.61
N ILE A 81 -4.57 -13.30 6.40
CA ILE A 81 -3.78 -12.49 5.45
C ILE A 81 -4.61 -11.33 4.85
N THR A 82 -5.92 -11.50 4.69
CA THR A 82 -6.80 -10.42 4.20
C THR A 82 -7.14 -9.40 5.29
N GLY A 83 -6.97 -9.76 6.56
CA GLY A 83 -7.38 -8.96 7.72
C GLY A 83 -8.89 -8.98 7.95
N ALA A 84 -9.58 -10.00 7.49
CA ALA A 84 -11.04 -10.08 7.57
C ALA A 84 -11.55 -10.74 8.84
N GLY A 85 -10.72 -11.38 9.66
CA GLY A 85 -11.06 -11.72 11.06
C GLY A 85 -12.10 -12.81 11.33
N LEU A 86 -12.74 -13.37 10.31
CA LEU A 86 -13.74 -14.42 10.45
C LEU A 86 -13.10 -15.78 10.73
N ASN A 87 -13.59 -16.47 11.77
CA ASN A 87 -13.00 -17.71 12.28
C ASN A 87 -14.05 -18.82 12.35
N PRO A 88 -14.00 -19.84 11.46
CA PRO A 88 -14.91 -20.99 11.50
C PRO A 88 -14.66 -21.96 12.65
N VAL A 89 -13.50 -21.87 13.31
CA VAL A 89 -13.09 -22.71 14.45
C VAL A 89 -12.61 -21.78 15.56
N ASN A 90 -12.89 -22.15 16.81
CA ASN A 90 -12.46 -21.41 18.00
C ASN A 90 -10.94 -21.31 18.07
N MET A 91 -10.43 -20.17 18.55
CA MET A 91 -9.00 -19.88 18.55
C MET A 91 -8.29 -20.53 19.74
N SER A 92 -9.03 -20.78 20.82
CA SER A 92 -8.58 -21.54 21.98
C SER A 92 -8.23 -23.00 21.64
N GLU A 93 -8.91 -23.59 20.66
CA GLU A 93 -8.71 -24.98 20.21
C GLU A 93 -7.46 -25.16 19.33
N LEU A 94 -6.82 -24.06 18.90
CA LEU A 94 -5.66 -24.10 18.02
C LEU A 94 -4.35 -24.28 18.80
N ASN A 95 -3.39 -24.95 18.16
CA ASN A 95 -2.03 -25.04 18.69
C ASN A 95 -1.33 -23.68 18.72
N LEU A 96 -0.35 -23.53 19.61
CA LEU A 96 0.53 -22.36 19.66
C LEU A 96 1.16 -22.04 18.28
N PHE A 97 1.63 -23.06 17.55
CA PHE A 97 2.19 -22.86 16.21
C PHE A 97 1.17 -22.28 15.23
N GLN A 98 -0.07 -22.77 15.25
CA GLN A 98 -1.17 -22.28 14.41
C GLN A 98 -1.54 -20.84 14.77
N GLN A 99 -1.61 -20.53 16.06
CA GLN A 99 -1.85 -19.16 16.55
C GLN A 99 -0.73 -18.20 16.09
N ILE A 100 0.54 -18.58 16.23
CA ILE A 100 1.70 -17.80 15.76
C ILE A 100 1.65 -17.61 14.24
N LEU A 101 1.27 -18.65 13.48
CA LEU A 101 1.18 -18.58 12.03
C LEU A 101 0.10 -17.60 11.57
N ILE A 102 -1.10 -17.64 12.17
CA ILE A 102 -2.19 -16.69 11.90
C ILE A 102 -1.75 -15.26 12.25
N LEU A 103 -1.10 -15.08 13.40
CA LEU A 103 -0.59 -13.78 13.83
C LEU A 103 0.43 -13.23 12.82
N GLY A 104 1.39 -14.04 12.39
CA GLY A 104 2.39 -13.67 11.39
C GLY A 104 1.78 -13.34 10.03
N LEU A 105 0.76 -14.08 9.60
CA LEU A 105 0.01 -13.78 8.38
C LEU A 105 -0.72 -12.44 8.45
N SER A 106 -1.32 -12.10 9.59
CA SER A 106 -1.97 -10.79 9.79
C SER A 106 -0.99 -9.63 9.62
N MET A 107 0.27 -9.79 10.05
CA MET A 107 1.33 -8.81 9.88
C MET A 107 1.75 -8.71 8.41
N ILE A 108 1.97 -9.85 7.76
CA ILE A 108 2.44 -9.93 6.37
C ILE A 108 1.39 -9.35 5.41
N GLY A 109 0.12 -9.61 5.65
CA GLY A 109 -1.00 -9.10 4.85
C GLY A 109 -1.26 -7.60 4.98
N ASN A 110 -0.66 -6.93 5.97
CA ASN A 110 -0.85 -5.51 6.24
C ASN A 110 -0.39 -4.62 5.06
N GLN A 111 -1.21 -3.65 4.68
CA GLN A 111 -0.91 -2.62 3.67
C GLN A 111 0.42 -1.89 3.91
N ILE A 112 0.82 -1.68 5.17
CA ILE A 112 2.11 -1.06 5.51
C ILE A 112 3.27 -1.98 5.09
N VAL A 113 3.20 -3.28 5.36
CA VAL A 113 4.24 -4.24 4.98
C VAL A 113 4.35 -4.37 3.47
N VAL A 114 3.22 -4.47 2.76
CA VAL A 114 3.18 -4.46 1.29
C VAL A 114 3.87 -3.19 0.74
N SER A 115 3.62 -2.03 1.35
CA SER A 115 4.24 -0.77 0.92
C SER A 115 5.75 -0.71 1.16
N ILE A 116 6.27 -1.38 2.20
CA ILE A 116 7.72 -1.47 2.46
C ILE A 116 8.43 -2.23 1.33
N ILE A 117 7.81 -3.32 0.84
CA ILE A 117 8.35 -4.10 -0.30
C ILE A 117 8.43 -3.21 -1.56
N VAL A 118 7.40 -2.42 -1.83
CA VAL A 118 7.40 -1.47 -2.96
C VAL A 118 8.52 -0.43 -2.84
N ILE A 119 8.69 0.18 -1.66
CA ILE A 119 9.78 1.12 -1.39
C ILE A 119 11.14 0.45 -1.65
N TYR A 120 11.31 -0.79 -1.19
CA TYR A 120 12.55 -1.54 -1.37
C TYR A 120 12.86 -1.82 -2.84
N VAL A 121 11.87 -2.30 -3.60
CA VAL A 121 12.00 -2.54 -5.06
C VAL A 121 12.38 -1.25 -5.77
N ARG A 122 11.72 -0.13 -5.43
CA ARG A 122 11.98 1.16 -6.04
C ARG A 122 13.36 1.72 -5.68
N LYS A 123 13.78 1.60 -4.41
CA LYS A 123 15.15 1.93 -3.97
C LYS A 123 16.18 1.14 -4.78
N ARG A 124 15.98 -0.18 -4.93
CA ARG A 124 16.89 -1.04 -5.72
C ARG A 124 16.93 -0.63 -7.18
N ALA A 125 15.82 -0.20 -7.76
CA ALA A 125 15.77 0.29 -9.14
C ALA A 125 16.58 1.59 -9.33
N PHE A 126 16.49 2.53 -8.38
CA PHE A 126 17.35 3.71 -8.37
C PHE A 126 18.84 3.35 -8.25
N GLU A 127 19.19 2.44 -7.33
CA GLU A 127 20.57 1.99 -7.14
C GLU A 127 21.14 1.30 -8.40
N MET A 128 20.37 0.42 -9.03
CA MET A 128 20.77 -0.26 -10.27
C MET A 128 21.04 0.73 -11.39
N ARG A 129 20.23 1.77 -11.53
CA ARG A 129 20.49 2.81 -12.53
C ARG A 129 21.69 3.67 -12.23
N LEU A 130 21.87 4.10 -10.98
CA LEU A 130 23.06 4.84 -10.57
C LEU A 130 24.34 4.00 -10.73
N LYS A 131 24.24 2.67 -10.64
CA LYS A 131 25.32 1.75 -10.99
C LYS A 131 25.56 1.70 -12.50
N ASN A 132 24.50 1.58 -13.32
CA ASN A 132 24.63 1.55 -14.78
C ASN A 132 25.22 2.86 -15.33
N LYS A 133 24.73 4.02 -14.88
CA LYS A 133 25.31 5.32 -15.24
C LYS A 133 26.78 5.46 -14.87
N ARG A 134 27.18 4.98 -13.69
CA ARG A 134 28.60 4.99 -13.30
C ARG A 134 29.45 4.08 -14.18
N LYS A 135 28.92 2.93 -14.61
CA LYS A 135 29.61 2.05 -15.56
C LYS A 135 29.76 2.71 -16.92
N GLU A 136 28.69 3.34 -17.43
CA GLU A 136 28.71 4.12 -18.68
C GLU A 136 29.76 5.24 -18.60
N GLU A 137 29.78 6.04 -17.52
CA GLU A 137 30.81 7.07 -17.32
C GLU A 137 32.24 6.50 -17.21
N GLU A 138 32.42 5.33 -16.58
CA GLU A 138 33.73 4.68 -16.47
C GLU A 138 34.19 4.15 -17.83
N GLU A 139 33.29 3.59 -18.63
CA GLU A 139 33.56 3.14 -20.00
C GLU A 139 33.91 4.32 -20.91
N GLU A 140 33.18 5.44 -20.81
CA GLU A 140 33.49 6.68 -21.52
C GLU A 140 34.86 7.24 -21.11
N ARG A 141 35.19 7.25 -19.81
CA ARG A 141 36.51 7.70 -19.33
C ARG A 141 37.63 6.80 -19.82
N LYS A 142 37.42 5.48 -19.84
CA LYS A 142 38.39 4.52 -20.38
C LYS A 142 38.57 4.74 -21.88
N ALA A 143 37.49 4.86 -22.64
CA ALA A 143 37.53 5.16 -24.06
C ALA A 143 38.29 6.46 -24.33
N ALA A 144 37.96 7.56 -23.63
CA ALA A 144 38.65 8.83 -23.76
C ALA A 144 40.15 8.74 -23.40
N SER A 145 40.52 7.96 -22.37
CA SER A 145 41.92 7.73 -22.02
C SER A 145 42.67 6.98 -23.12
N ILE A 146 42.06 5.97 -23.74
CA ILE A 146 42.64 5.18 -24.84
C ILE A 146 42.81 6.05 -26.08
N THR A 147 41.80 6.85 -26.44
CA THR A 147 41.89 7.81 -27.56
C THR A 147 43.00 8.82 -27.31
N SER A 148 43.16 9.31 -26.07
CA SER A 148 44.25 10.22 -25.73
C SER A 148 45.63 9.57 -25.82
N SER A 149 45.78 8.31 -25.44
CA SER A 149 47.05 7.58 -25.57
C SER A 149 47.39 7.25 -27.03
N LEU A 150 46.40 6.87 -27.84
CA LEU A 150 46.60 6.60 -29.27
C LEU A 150 46.99 7.86 -30.03
N ALA A 151 46.30 8.99 -29.77
CA ALA A 151 46.68 10.27 -30.30
C ALA A 151 48.11 10.64 -29.89
N SER A 152 48.46 10.48 -28.61
CA SER A 152 49.83 10.75 -28.12
C SER A 152 50.89 9.90 -28.86
N CYS A 153 50.57 8.65 -29.20
CA CYS A 153 51.44 7.75 -29.95
C CYS A 153 51.61 8.18 -31.42
N GLU A 154 50.51 8.51 -32.10
CA GLU A 154 50.55 9.07 -33.47
C GLU A 154 51.37 10.36 -33.52
N TYR A 155 51.19 11.26 -32.54
CA TYR A 155 51.97 12.49 -32.43
C TYR A 155 53.45 12.22 -32.16
N SER A 156 53.80 11.24 -31.31
CA SER A 156 55.19 10.89 -31.04
C SER A 156 55.89 10.31 -32.28
N ILE A 157 55.17 9.55 -33.11
CA ILE A 157 55.69 9.06 -34.40
C ILE A 157 55.84 10.22 -35.37
N PHE A 158 54.86 11.12 -35.48
CA PHE A 158 54.92 12.27 -36.39
C PHE A 158 56.07 13.25 -36.06
N HIS A 159 56.36 13.43 -34.76
CA HIS A 159 57.43 14.30 -34.28
C HIS A 159 58.85 13.73 -34.51
N ILE A 160 58.97 12.41 -34.69
CA ILE A 160 60.24 11.74 -35.07
C ILE A 160 60.54 11.96 -36.56
N PHE A 161 59.50 11.99 -37.42
CA PHE A 161 59.68 12.11 -38.87
C PHE A 161 59.79 13.56 -39.37
N TYR A 162 59.25 14.57 -38.66
CA TYR A 162 59.31 15.98 -39.09
C TYR A 162 59.46 16.97 -37.91
N PRO A 163 60.68 17.43 -37.56
CA PRO A 163 60.87 18.42 -36.51
C PRO A 163 60.68 19.83 -37.09
N SER A 164 59.52 20.46 -36.83
CA SER A 164 59.26 21.85 -37.22
C SER A 164 58.66 22.65 -36.06
N PRO A 165 58.88 23.97 -35.96
CA PRO A 165 58.41 24.81 -34.85
C PRO A 165 56.87 24.94 -34.75
N LEU A 166 56.11 24.39 -35.71
CA LEU A 166 54.66 24.32 -35.66
C LEU A 166 54.16 23.24 -34.67
N SER A 167 54.96 22.21 -34.38
CA SER A 167 54.57 21.11 -33.49
C SER A 167 54.44 21.55 -32.02
N THR A 168 55.23 22.54 -31.61
CA THR A 168 55.24 23.14 -30.27
C THR A 168 53.95 23.92 -29.97
N MET A 169 53.31 24.48 -31.01
CA MET A 169 52.04 25.20 -30.89
C MET A 169 50.85 24.23 -30.72
N LEU A 170 50.90 23.07 -31.38
CA LEU A 170 49.93 21.99 -31.19
C LEU A 170 50.03 21.37 -29.78
N THR A 171 51.23 21.32 -29.19
CA THR A 171 51.43 20.85 -27.80
C THR A 171 50.70 21.73 -26.79
N TYR A 172 50.72 23.06 -26.97
CA TYR A 172 49.96 24.00 -26.14
C TYR A 172 48.44 23.82 -26.28
N GLY A 173 47.94 23.51 -27.48
CA GLY A 173 46.53 23.23 -27.73
C GLY A 173 46.02 21.94 -27.04
N PHE A 174 46.83 20.88 -27.04
CA PHE A 174 46.47 19.59 -26.41
C PHE A 174 46.58 19.60 -24.89
N ILE A 175 47.57 20.29 -24.30
CA ILE A 175 47.66 20.49 -22.84
C ILE A 175 46.44 21.29 -22.34
N LYS A 176 45.96 22.27 -23.10
CA LYS A 176 44.73 23.00 -22.81
C LYS A 176 43.48 22.11 -22.85
N LYS A 177 43.46 21.08 -23.70
CA LYS A 177 42.37 20.08 -23.77
C LYS A 177 42.37 19.12 -22.57
N LYS A 178 43.55 18.81 -22.00
CA LYS A 178 43.69 18.00 -20.77
C LYS A 178 43.33 18.80 -19.50
N ALA A 179 43.67 20.09 -19.43
CA ALA A 179 43.22 20.99 -18.38
C ALA A 179 41.67 21.15 -18.34
N ASN A 180 41.03 21.15 -19.52
CA ASN A 180 39.56 21.21 -19.65
C ASN A 180 38.83 19.99 -19.03
N LEU A 181 39.48 18.83 -18.88
CA LEU A 181 38.87 17.64 -18.24
C LEU A 181 38.86 17.73 -16.70
N ASP A 182 39.87 18.37 -16.09
CA ASP A 182 39.88 18.64 -14.65
C ASP A 182 39.01 19.86 -14.31
N ASP A 183 38.89 20.84 -15.22
CA ASP A 183 37.86 21.88 -15.13
C ASP A 183 36.46 21.28 -15.19
N ASN A 184 36.19 20.22 -15.97
CA ASN A 184 34.90 19.52 -15.92
C ASN A 184 34.62 18.83 -14.56
N LYS A 185 35.63 18.50 -13.75
CA LYS A 185 35.43 18.04 -12.36
C LYS A 185 35.12 19.21 -11.42
N ARG A 186 35.78 20.35 -11.62
CA ARG A 186 35.55 21.58 -10.84
C ARG A 186 34.20 22.21 -11.17
N ILE A 187 33.86 22.30 -12.45
CA ILE A 187 32.53 22.64 -12.98
C ILE A 187 31.52 21.67 -12.40
N ARG A 188 31.72 20.35 -12.42
CA ARG A 188 30.78 19.40 -11.80
C ARG A 188 30.59 19.60 -10.29
N ASN A 189 31.64 19.96 -9.53
CA ASN A 189 31.52 20.22 -8.10
C ASN A 189 30.86 21.59 -7.80
N VAL A 190 31.18 22.63 -8.59
CA VAL A 190 30.52 23.94 -8.56
C VAL A 190 29.07 23.83 -9.06
N PHE A 191 28.80 22.91 -9.98
CA PHE A 191 27.50 22.57 -10.55
C PHE A 191 26.68 21.76 -9.57
N VAL A 192 27.25 20.81 -8.82
CA VAL A 192 26.56 20.14 -7.70
C VAL A 192 26.16 21.15 -6.62
N SER A 193 26.97 22.19 -6.38
CA SER A 193 26.64 23.29 -5.46
C SER A 193 25.61 24.29 -6.06
N GLY A 194 25.72 24.59 -7.36
CA GLY A 194 24.79 25.43 -8.12
C GLY A 194 23.42 24.78 -8.33
N VAL A 195 23.36 23.46 -8.45
CA VAL A 195 22.12 22.68 -8.60
C VAL A 195 21.44 22.44 -7.25
N GLN A 196 22.18 22.35 -6.14
CA GLN A 196 21.59 22.51 -4.80
C GLN A 196 20.94 23.90 -4.64
N ASN A 197 21.53 24.94 -5.24
CA ASN A 197 20.92 26.26 -5.34
C ASN A 197 19.69 26.30 -6.24
N ILE A 198 19.61 25.51 -7.32
CA ILE A 198 18.41 25.41 -8.18
C ILE A 198 17.26 24.70 -7.46
N ILE A 199 17.53 23.61 -6.73
CA ILE A 199 16.51 22.94 -5.92
C ILE A 199 16.04 23.85 -4.79
N SER A 200 16.96 24.57 -4.14
CA SER A 200 16.58 25.59 -3.16
C SER A 200 15.80 26.73 -3.83
N HIS A 201 16.07 27.11 -5.08
CA HIS A 201 15.28 28.06 -5.85
C HIS A 201 13.87 27.53 -6.19
N ILE A 202 13.75 26.30 -6.68
CA ILE A 202 12.47 25.61 -6.98
C ILE A 202 11.64 25.41 -5.70
N ILE A 203 12.29 25.23 -4.54
CA ILE A 203 11.63 25.06 -3.24
C ILE A 203 11.29 26.40 -2.58
N ARG A 204 12.15 27.43 -2.68
CA ARG A 204 12.06 28.72 -1.94
C ARG A 204 11.26 29.80 -2.68
N ASN A 205 11.19 29.80 -4.01
CA ASN A 205 10.40 30.80 -4.78
C ASN A 205 8.88 30.56 -4.74
N HIS A 206 8.39 29.49 -4.12
CA HIS A 206 6.97 29.16 -3.99
C HIS A 206 6.14 30.09 -3.08
N ARG A 207 6.74 31.15 -2.52
CA ARG A 207 5.96 32.22 -1.89
C ARG A 207 5.32 33.15 -2.94
N HIS A 208 5.76 33.09 -4.20
CA HIS A 208 5.13 33.73 -5.36
C HIS A 208 4.44 32.69 -6.25
N ARG A 209 3.26 33.06 -6.78
CA ARG A 209 2.23 32.19 -7.36
C ARG A 209 2.56 31.52 -8.71
N ASP A 210 3.71 31.80 -9.33
CA ASP A 210 3.97 31.43 -10.73
C ASP A 210 5.20 30.54 -10.87
N ASN A 211 5.04 29.22 -10.70
CA ASN A 211 6.04 28.25 -11.15
C ASN A 211 5.61 27.69 -12.50
N THR A 212 6.34 28.03 -13.56
CA THR A 212 6.10 27.57 -14.94
C THR A 212 6.44 26.11 -15.21
N HIS A 213 7.00 25.37 -14.24
CA HIS A 213 7.55 24.01 -14.43
C HIS A 213 6.90 22.91 -13.57
N ILE A 214 5.91 23.27 -12.72
CA ILE A 214 5.25 22.32 -11.81
C ILE A 214 3.74 22.37 -12.06
N ASP A 215 3.20 21.25 -12.50
CA ASP A 215 1.78 21.09 -12.77
C ASP A 215 1.03 20.50 -11.55
N ARG A 216 -0.29 20.33 -11.68
CA ARG A 216 -1.15 19.70 -10.68
C ARG A 216 -0.58 18.33 -10.26
N ASN A 217 -0.80 17.97 -8.98
CA ASN A 217 -0.43 16.67 -8.42
C ASN A 217 1.09 16.33 -8.53
N SER A 218 1.98 17.33 -8.50
CA SER A 218 3.45 17.16 -8.45
C SER A 218 4.11 16.53 -9.70
N GLN A 219 3.56 16.85 -10.87
CA GLN A 219 4.22 16.58 -12.15
C GLN A 219 5.19 17.71 -12.49
N PHE A 220 6.38 17.33 -12.93
CA PHE A 220 7.39 18.27 -13.38
C PHE A 220 7.51 18.15 -14.89
N HIS A 221 7.47 19.28 -15.57
CA HIS A 221 7.55 19.33 -17.03
C HIS A 221 8.60 20.34 -17.47
N SER A 222 9.06 20.19 -18.71
CA SER A 222 9.97 21.16 -19.32
C SER A 222 11.27 21.39 -18.53
N LEU A 223 11.74 20.34 -17.82
CA LEU A 223 13.01 20.35 -17.09
C LEU A 223 14.17 19.97 -18.01
N SER A 224 15.33 20.58 -17.81
CA SER A 224 16.56 20.17 -18.47
C SER A 224 17.00 18.76 -18.02
N LEU A 225 17.85 18.10 -18.81
CA LEU A 225 18.38 16.77 -18.47
C LEU A 225 19.09 16.78 -17.10
N GLU A 226 19.85 17.84 -16.83
CA GLU A 226 20.61 18.01 -15.58
C GLU A 226 19.68 18.23 -14.37
N GLU A 227 18.62 19.02 -14.54
CA GLU A 227 17.61 19.23 -13.50
C GLU A 227 16.85 17.93 -13.17
N ARG A 228 16.52 17.13 -14.19
CA ARG A 228 15.89 15.81 -14.01
C ARG A 228 16.78 14.85 -13.23
N GLU A 229 18.08 14.85 -13.50
CA GLU A 229 19.03 14.03 -12.76
C GLU A 229 19.11 14.41 -11.29
N CYS A 230 19.07 15.71 -10.98
CA CYS A 230 19.11 16.14 -9.60
C CYS A 230 17.80 15.86 -8.85
N LEU A 231 16.66 16.07 -9.50
CA LEU A 231 15.35 15.68 -8.98
C LEU A 231 15.32 14.18 -8.61
N ARG A 232 15.86 13.32 -9.47
CA ARG A 232 15.99 11.88 -9.22
C ARG A 232 16.92 11.56 -8.05
N CYS A 233 18.01 12.32 -7.87
CA CYS A 233 18.91 12.17 -6.72
C CYS A 233 18.21 12.50 -5.39
N VAL A 234 17.43 13.58 -5.34
CA VAL A 234 16.64 13.95 -4.15
C VAL A 234 15.56 12.92 -3.88
N GLU A 235 14.87 12.44 -4.92
CA GLU A 235 13.87 11.39 -4.83
C GLU A 235 14.45 10.08 -4.28
N TYR A 236 15.63 9.66 -4.74
CA TYR A 236 16.35 8.50 -4.21
C TYR A 236 16.69 8.66 -2.72
N LYS A 237 17.24 9.81 -2.30
CA LYS A 237 17.53 10.09 -0.89
C LYS A 237 16.26 10.03 -0.03
N SER A 238 15.16 10.55 -0.56
CA SER A 238 13.85 10.58 0.09
C SER A 238 13.27 9.18 0.28
N VAL A 239 13.26 8.34 -0.77
CA VAL A 239 12.79 6.95 -0.72
C VAL A 239 13.65 6.13 0.25
N LYS A 240 14.98 6.34 0.25
CA LYS A 240 15.90 5.66 1.18
C LYS A 240 15.60 6.03 2.64
N PHE A 241 15.43 7.31 2.95
CA PHE A 241 15.10 7.76 4.31
C PHE A 241 13.74 7.22 4.76
N LEU A 242 12.72 7.39 3.91
CA LEU A 242 11.37 6.95 4.23
C LEU A 242 11.30 5.44 4.48
N GLY A 243 12.06 4.64 3.74
CA GLY A 243 12.15 3.20 3.97
C GLY A 243 12.55 2.84 5.40
N TYR A 244 13.46 3.60 6.02
CA TYR A 244 13.83 3.40 7.43
C TYR A 244 12.74 3.88 8.39
N VAL A 245 12.14 5.04 8.12
CA VAL A 245 11.09 5.63 8.98
C VAL A 245 9.85 4.73 9.05
N VAL A 246 9.39 4.19 7.91
CA VAL A 246 8.19 3.34 7.87
C VAL A 246 8.40 2.02 8.61
N ILE A 247 9.58 1.39 8.45
CA ILE A 247 9.92 0.16 9.17
C ILE A 247 10.01 0.44 10.69
N ALA A 248 10.69 1.51 11.08
CA ALA A 248 10.81 1.91 12.48
C ALA A 248 9.43 2.18 13.09
N TYR A 249 8.57 2.92 12.40
CA TYR A 249 7.20 3.17 12.83
C TYR A 249 6.42 1.86 13.05
N TYR A 250 6.46 0.96 12.07
CA TYR A 250 5.73 -0.31 12.12
C TYR A 250 6.14 -1.16 13.33
N ILE A 251 7.44 -1.25 13.61
CA ILE A 251 7.97 -2.08 14.71
C ILE A 251 7.73 -1.41 16.08
N ILE A 252 8.02 -0.10 16.21
CA ILE A 252 7.94 0.61 17.48
C ILE A 252 6.51 0.57 18.04
N TRP A 253 5.50 0.84 17.21
CA TRP A 253 4.12 0.88 17.66
C TRP A 253 3.58 -0.50 18.03
N GLN A 254 3.99 -1.55 17.33
CA GLN A 254 3.60 -2.92 17.69
C GLN A 254 4.25 -3.38 18.99
N ILE A 255 5.56 -3.17 19.16
CA ILE A 255 6.25 -3.53 20.40
C ILE A 255 5.64 -2.77 21.58
N TYR A 256 5.39 -1.46 21.41
CA TYR A 256 4.74 -0.65 22.43
C TYR A 256 3.35 -1.19 22.78
N GLY A 257 2.52 -1.51 21.77
CA GLY A 257 1.21 -2.11 21.97
C GLY A 257 1.27 -3.45 22.71
N CYS A 258 2.20 -4.33 22.32
CA CYS A 258 2.39 -5.64 22.94
C CYS A 258 2.75 -5.52 24.43
N ILE A 259 3.68 -4.63 24.77
CA ILE A 259 4.11 -4.41 26.16
C ILE A 259 2.97 -3.78 26.97
N ALA A 260 2.31 -2.75 26.43
CA ALA A 260 1.25 -2.04 27.13
C ALA A 260 0.04 -2.95 27.42
N LEU A 261 -0.47 -3.67 26.40
CA LEU A 261 -1.61 -4.57 26.57
C LEU A 261 -1.26 -5.85 27.33
N GLY A 262 -0.09 -6.44 27.09
CA GLY A 262 0.41 -7.59 27.82
C GLY A 262 0.53 -7.33 29.33
N ALA A 263 1.17 -6.22 29.70
CA ALA A 263 1.29 -5.81 31.10
C ALA A 263 -0.07 -5.49 31.74
N TYR A 264 -0.96 -4.82 31.00
CA TYR A 264 -2.28 -4.44 31.51
C TYR A 264 -3.15 -5.66 31.83
N ILE A 265 -3.26 -6.61 30.89
CA ILE A 265 -4.08 -7.82 31.07
C ILE A 265 -3.49 -8.69 32.18
N SER A 266 -2.17 -8.86 32.21
CA SER A 266 -1.49 -9.62 33.26
C SER A 266 -1.69 -9.03 34.67
N TYR A 267 -1.79 -7.71 34.80
CA TYR A 267 -1.96 -7.06 36.11
C TYR A 267 -3.42 -7.00 36.56
N ARG A 268 -4.36 -6.77 35.63
CA ARG A 268 -5.75 -6.46 35.97
C ARG A 268 -6.71 -7.64 35.78
N TYR A 269 -6.42 -8.55 34.86
CA TYR A 269 -7.32 -9.63 34.44
C TYR A 269 -6.59 -10.97 34.20
N PRO A 270 -5.81 -11.49 35.17
CA PRO A 270 -5.19 -12.80 35.01
C PRO A 270 -6.24 -13.93 34.93
N ASP A 271 -7.34 -13.81 35.66
CA ASP A 271 -8.33 -14.89 35.83
C ASP A 271 -9.03 -15.27 34.51
N VAL A 272 -9.39 -14.28 33.68
CA VAL A 272 -10.06 -14.50 32.38
C VAL A 272 -9.16 -15.30 31.41
N ALA A 273 -7.84 -15.09 31.48
CA ALA A 273 -6.90 -15.83 30.66
C ALA A 273 -6.76 -17.29 31.15
N HIS A 274 -6.76 -17.49 32.47
CA HIS A 274 -6.67 -18.81 33.08
C HIS A 274 -7.92 -19.66 32.84
N GLU A 275 -9.12 -19.07 32.80
CA GLU A 275 -10.36 -19.76 32.42
C GLU A 275 -10.31 -20.34 31.00
N SER A 276 -9.64 -19.65 30.08
CA SER A 276 -9.43 -20.11 28.70
C SER A 276 -8.19 -21.01 28.53
N GLY A 277 -7.45 -21.31 29.62
CA GLY A 277 -6.21 -22.09 29.57
C GLY A 277 -5.03 -21.39 28.86
N LEU A 278 -5.11 -20.08 28.62
CA LEU A 278 -4.15 -19.31 27.85
C LEU A 278 -3.31 -18.38 28.74
N ASN A 279 -2.11 -18.03 28.28
CA ASN A 279 -1.25 -17.10 29.01
C ASN A 279 -1.76 -15.65 28.86
N PRO A 280 -1.97 -14.89 29.96
CA PRO A 280 -2.43 -13.50 29.91
C PRO A 280 -1.56 -12.59 29.02
N TRP A 281 -0.24 -12.77 29.04
CA TRP A 281 0.69 -12.00 28.21
C TRP A 281 0.52 -12.30 26.73
N TRP A 282 0.27 -13.56 26.39
CA TRP A 282 0.09 -13.99 25.01
C TRP A 282 -1.19 -13.39 24.41
N ILE A 283 -2.27 -13.36 25.20
CA ILE A 283 -3.53 -12.70 24.82
C ILE A 283 -3.30 -11.21 24.54
N GLY A 284 -2.56 -10.51 25.40
CA GLY A 284 -2.25 -9.09 25.20
C GLY A 284 -1.40 -8.80 23.96
N ILE A 285 -0.39 -9.64 23.68
CA ILE A 285 0.40 -9.56 22.44
C ILE A 285 -0.50 -9.75 21.22
N TYR A 286 -1.38 -10.76 21.26
CA TYR A 286 -2.25 -11.08 20.13
C TYR A 286 -3.24 -9.95 19.84
N LEU A 287 -3.88 -9.39 20.89
CA LEU A 287 -4.78 -8.25 20.75
C LEU A 287 -4.07 -6.99 20.26
N ALA A 288 -2.82 -6.76 20.67
CA ALA A 288 -2.02 -5.62 20.22
C ALA A 288 -1.72 -5.70 18.72
N VAL A 289 -1.18 -6.84 18.27
CA VAL A 289 -0.79 -7.05 16.87
C VAL A 289 -2.01 -7.10 15.97
N SER A 290 -3.06 -7.83 16.37
CA SER A 290 -4.31 -7.94 15.61
C SER A 290 -5.05 -6.60 15.51
N GLY A 291 -5.07 -5.82 16.60
CA GLY A 291 -5.59 -4.46 16.61
C GLY A 291 -4.81 -3.56 15.65
N PHE A 292 -3.48 -3.51 15.74
CA PHE A 292 -2.64 -2.69 14.87
C PHE A 292 -2.75 -3.05 13.38
N ASN A 293 -2.91 -4.33 13.07
CA ASN A 293 -3.03 -4.82 11.69
C ASN A 293 -4.46 -4.75 11.17
N ASN A 294 -5.42 -4.34 11.99
CA ASN A 294 -6.83 -4.28 11.66
C ASN A 294 -7.34 -5.64 11.16
N SER A 295 -7.03 -6.71 11.90
CA SER A 295 -7.43 -8.08 11.52
C SER A 295 -8.63 -8.64 12.27
N GLY A 296 -9.00 -8.11 13.45
CA GLY A 296 -10.18 -8.58 14.20
C GLY A 296 -10.06 -9.94 14.86
N ILE A 297 -8.90 -10.60 14.72
CA ILE A 297 -8.67 -11.93 15.27
C ILE A 297 -8.34 -11.80 16.75
N SER A 298 -9.10 -12.48 17.60
CA SER A 298 -8.88 -12.55 19.04
C SER A 298 -8.58 -14.00 19.43
N LEU A 299 -7.71 -14.20 20.42
CA LEU A 299 -7.50 -15.51 21.04
C LEU A 299 -8.65 -15.92 21.97
N LEU A 300 -9.35 -14.93 22.51
CA LEU A 300 -10.57 -15.16 23.29
C LEU A 300 -11.70 -15.49 22.31
N ASP A 301 -12.37 -16.61 22.52
CA ASP A 301 -13.42 -17.12 21.63
C ASP A 301 -14.61 -16.14 21.55
N SER A 302 -14.98 -15.54 22.69
CA SER A 302 -15.95 -14.45 22.75
C SER A 302 -15.42 -13.09 22.26
N SER A 303 -14.32 -13.06 21.49
CA SER A 303 -13.63 -11.83 21.08
C SER A 303 -13.32 -10.94 22.29
N VAL A 304 -13.58 -9.64 22.20
CA VAL A 304 -13.40 -8.71 23.33
C VAL A 304 -14.76 -8.40 23.98
N VAL A 305 -15.72 -9.30 23.81
CA VAL A 305 -17.04 -9.17 24.42
C VAL A 305 -16.88 -9.14 25.92
N ARG A 306 -17.62 -8.23 26.57
CA ARG A 306 -17.57 -8.05 28.01
C ARG A 306 -17.90 -9.38 28.70
N HIS A 307 -16.91 -9.99 29.31
CA HIS A 307 -17.14 -11.17 30.14
C HIS A 307 -18.11 -10.83 31.28
N PRO A 308 -19.19 -11.62 31.49
CA PRO A 308 -20.17 -11.36 32.55
C PRO A 308 -19.61 -11.54 33.97
N ILE A 309 -18.33 -11.86 34.18
CA ILE A 309 -17.74 -11.84 35.53
C ILE A 309 -17.37 -10.40 35.98
N ILE A 310 -17.35 -9.41 35.08
CA ILE A 310 -16.88 -8.04 35.37
C ILE A 310 -18.05 -7.04 35.52
N HIS A 311 -19.07 -7.41 36.28
CA HIS A 311 -20.25 -6.56 36.54
C HIS A 311 -19.97 -5.32 37.42
N GLY A 312 -18.77 -5.16 38.00
CA GLY A 312 -18.56 -4.22 39.12
C GLY A 312 -17.62 -3.03 38.90
N ARG A 313 -16.87 -2.93 37.79
CA ARG A 313 -15.86 -1.86 37.66
C ARG A 313 -15.52 -1.59 36.19
N ASN A 314 -15.37 -0.32 35.84
CA ASN A 314 -15.07 0.29 34.53
C ASN A 314 -13.82 -0.25 33.76
N GLY A 315 -13.31 -1.44 34.04
CA GLY A 315 -11.98 -1.87 33.63
C GLY A 315 -11.82 -2.68 32.32
N PRO A 316 -12.81 -3.43 31.76
CA PRO A 316 -12.59 -4.04 30.44
C PRO A 316 -12.64 -2.99 29.31
N VAL A 317 -13.15 -1.79 29.60
CA VAL A 317 -13.25 -0.69 28.64
C VAL A 317 -11.86 -0.17 28.24
N LEU A 318 -10.89 -0.06 29.16
CA LEU A 318 -9.58 0.53 28.86
C LEU A 318 -8.69 -0.37 27.98
N THR A 319 -8.74 -1.69 28.14
CA THR A 319 -8.08 -2.67 27.23
C THR A 319 -8.63 -2.52 25.82
N ASN A 320 -9.94 -2.34 25.70
CA ASN A 320 -10.65 -2.15 24.44
C ASN A 320 -10.22 -0.81 23.82
N TRP A 321 -10.15 0.26 24.59
CA TRP A 321 -9.63 1.54 24.08
C TRP A 321 -8.17 1.48 23.63
N ALA A 322 -7.29 0.78 24.35
CA ALA A 322 -5.90 0.65 23.95
C ALA A 322 -5.74 -0.19 22.66
N SER A 323 -6.56 -1.22 22.44
CA SER A 323 -6.56 -2.00 21.19
C SER A 323 -7.21 -1.24 20.02
N ALA A 324 -8.33 -0.54 20.23
CA ALA A 324 -8.95 0.32 19.22
C ALA A 324 -8.12 1.56 18.87
N PHE A 325 -7.42 2.15 19.84
CA PHE A 325 -6.47 3.23 19.60
C PHE A 325 -5.33 2.73 18.71
N THR A 326 -4.82 1.53 18.98
CA THR A 326 -3.76 0.91 18.19
C THR A 326 -4.19 0.62 16.73
N GLY A 327 -5.43 0.17 16.48
CA GLY A 327 -5.93 -0.07 15.11
C GLY A 327 -6.34 1.19 14.34
N SER A 328 -6.88 2.19 15.04
CA SER A 328 -7.18 3.50 14.45
C SER A 328 -5.91 4.28 14.08
N LEU A 329 -4.80 4.10 14.84
CA LEU A 329 -3.48 4.65 14.51
C LEU A 329 -2.93 4.16 13.16
N GLN A 330 -3.29 2.97 12.69
CA GLN A 330 -2.80 2.47 11.41
C GLN A 330 -3.36 3.27 10.23
N ARG A 331 -4.65 3.64 10.26
CA ARG A 331 -5.26 4.48 9.22
C ARG A 331 -5.07 5.96 9.47
N LEU A 332 -4.94 6.36 10.73
CA LEU A 332 -4.44 7.68 11.06
C LEU A 332 -2.95 7.84 10.77
N PHE A 333 -2.16 6.79 10.47
CA PHE A 333 -0.69 6.86 10.26
C PHE A 333 -0.25 8.06 9.42
N LEU A 334 -1.06 8.42 8.44
CA LEU A 334 -0.95 9.62 7.60
C LEU A 334 -0.75 10.94 8.38
N HIS A 335 -1.44 11.13 9.50
CA HIS A 335 -1.41 12.35 10.30
C HIS A 335 -0.22 12.40 11.27
N PRO A 336 0.04 11.40 12.14
CA PRO A 336 1.23 11.37 12.96
C PRO A 336 2.49 11.32 12.09
N SER A 337 2.53 10.61 10.97
CA SER A 337 3.75 10.56 10.14
C SER A 337 4.13 11.92 9.57
N GLN A 338 3.16 12.69 9.04
CA GLN A 338 3.43 14.06 8.58
C GLN A 338 3.78 15.01 9.70
N TRP A 339 3.10 14.89 10.83
CA TRP A 339 3.41 15.67 12.01
C TRP A 339 4.80 15.34 12.55
N ILE A 340 5.17 14.06 12.68
CA ILE A 340 6.50 13.58 13.07
C ILE A 340 7.57 14.08 12.09
N LEU A 341 7.33 13.97 10.78
CA LEU A 341 8.28 14.48 9.76
C LEU A 341 8.46 16.01 9.86
N ARG A 342 7.39 16.75 10.19
CA ARG A 342 7.44 18.20 10.42
C ARG A 342 8.12 18.57 11.73
N GLN A 343 7.91 17.80 12.80
CA GLN A 343 8.64 17.99 14.06
C GLN A 343 10.12 17.67 13.89
N MET A 344 10.46 16.60 13.18
CA MET A 344 11.84 16.26 12.80
C MET A 344 12.50 17.41 12.05
N LEU A 345 11.77 18.07 11.13
CA LEU A 345 12.26 19.25 10.43
C LEU A 345 12.52 20.44 11.37
N ASN A 346 11.67 20.63 12.40
CA ASN A 346 11.81 21.72 13.36
C ASN A 346 12.92 21.49 14.39
N ILE A 347 13.23 20.22 14.71
CA ILE A 347 14.25 19.84 15.70
C ILE A 347 15.66 19.92 15.10
N ILE A 348 15.82 19.75 13.78
CA ILE A 348 17.13 19.79 13.13
C ILE A 348 17.65 21.24 13.11
N PRO A 349 18.80 21.54 13.76
CA PRO A 349 19.36 22.89 13.79
C PRO A 349 19.94 23.29 12.42
N ASP A 350 19.87 24.59 12.11
CA ASP A 350 20.32 25.22 10.87
C ASP A 350 21.85 25.28 10.78
N LYS A 351 22.49 24.12 10.64
CA LYS A 351 23.93 23.97 10.35
C LYS A 351 24.12 23.38 8.96
N GLU A 352 25.16 23.81 8.24
CA GLU A 352 25.49 23.33 6.87
C GLU A 352 25.55 21.80 6.78
N LYS A 353 25.98 21.12 7.85
CA LYS A 353 26.06 19.66 7.93
C LYS A 353 24.71 18.94 7.77
N TYR A 354 23.59 19.57 8.14
CA TYR A 354 22.25 18.97 8.10
C TYR A 354 21.37 19.46 6.94
N GLN A 355 21.91 20.32 6.07
CA GLN A 355 21.14 20.93 4.98
C GLN A 355 20.57 19.89 4.00
N SER A 356 21.34 18.83 3.70
CA SER A 356 20.88 17.73 2.83
C SER A 356 19.70 16.94 3.41
N TRP A 357 19.66 16.75 4.73
CA TRP A 357 18.54 16.08 5.43
C TRP A 357 17.30 16.97 5.44
N ARG A 358 17.49 18.29 5.64
CA ARG A 358 16.42 19.28 5.61
C ARG A 358 15.76 19.36 4.23
N GLU A 359 16.56 19.39 3.16
CA GLU A 359 16.07 19.35 1.77
C GLU A 359 15.27 18.08 1.48
N THR A 360 15.78 16.93 1.94
CA THR A 360 15.11 15.64 1.78
C THR A 360 13.75 15.62 2.50
N LEU A 361 13.70 16.10 3.76
CA LEU A 361 12.45 16.17 4.53
C LEU A 361 11.44 17.16 3.94
N GLN A 362 11.90 18.33 3.48
CA GLN A 362 11.05 19.31 2.80
C GLN A 362 10.48 18.73 1.50
N PHE A 363 11.29 17.99 0.74
CA PHE A 363 10.83 17.32 -0.48
C PHE A 363 9.74 16.29 -0.19
N ILE A 364 9.92 15.44 0.84
CA ILE A 364 8.92 14.44 1.25
C ILE A 364 7.61 15.11 1.67
N LEU A 365 7.67 16.19 2.46
CA LEU A 365 6.48 16.90 2.93
C LEU A 365 5.75 17.65 1.80
N LYS A 366 6.50 18.13 0.79
CA LYS A 366 5.95 18.86 -0.36
C LYS A 366 5.36 17.93 -1.41
N PHE A 367 5.98 16.77 -1.65
CA PHE A 367 5.59 15.80 -2.68
C PHE A 367 5.37 14.39 -2.11
N PRO A 368 4.41 14.22 -1.18
CA PRO A 368 4.26 12.98 -0.42
C PRO A 368 3.91 11.77 -1.29
N ARG A 369 2.98 11.95 -2.23
CA ARG A 369 2.49 10.92 -3.15
C ARG A 369 3.53 10.45 -4.16
N ARG A 370 4.60 11.22 -4.38
CA ARG A 370 5.70 10.79 -5.25
C ARG A 370 6.61 9.79 -4.54
N VAL A 371 6.78 9.90 -3.23
CA VAL A 371 7.71 9.07 -2.47
C VAL A 371 7.00 7.85 -1.85
N TYR A 372 5.75 8.01 -1.43
CA TYR A 372 4.99 6.96 -0.73
C TYR A 372 3.52 6.90 -1.16
N THR A 373 3.00 5.68 -1.32
CA THR A 373 1.59 5.45 -1.66
C THR A 373 0.66 5.85 -0.51
N ASN A 374 1.02 5.56 0.74
CA ASN A 374 0.17 5.89 1.89
C ASN A 374 0.56 7.22 2.55
N LEU A 375 1.12 8.20 1.80
CA LEU A 375 1.32 9.58 2.29
C LEU A 375 0.49 10.54 1.44
N PHE A 376 -0.56 11.14 2.01
CA PHE A 376 -1.41 12.11 1.32
C PHE A 376 -0.96 13.55 1.58
N PRO A 377 -1.19 14.51 0.66
CA PRO A 377 -1.01 15.94 0.94
C PRO A 377 -1.84 16.42 2.14
N SER A 378 -1.39 17.48 2.80
CA SER A 378 -2.02 17.98 4.04
C SER A 378 -3.49 18.37 3.88
N GLU A 379 -3.91 18.86 2.72
CA GLU A 379 -5.33 19.17 2.47
C GLU A 379 -6.20 17.90 2.47
N GLN A 380 -5.71 16.84 1.83
CA GLN A 380 -6.44 15.57 1.71
C GLN A 380 -6.47 14.81 3.02
N THR A 381 -5.40 14.88 3.82
CA THR A 381 -5.38 14.27 5.15
C THR A 381 -6.44 14.90 6.06
N TRP A 382 -6.51 16.24 6.14
CA TRP A 382 -7.54 16.91 6.94
C TRP A 382 -8.97 16.58 6.48
N TRP A 383 -9.20 16.49 5.17
CA TRP A 383 -10.50 16.07 4.64
C TRP A 383 -10.84 14.62 5.02
N LEU A 384 -9.90 13.68 4.90
CA LEU A 384 -10.08 12.28 5.34
C LEU A 384 -10.35 12.19 6.84
N PHE A 385 -9.65 12.98 7.65
CA PHE A 385 -9.85 13.04 9.09
C PHE A 385 -11.24 13.56 9.46
N ALA A 386 -11.68 14.65 8.82
CA ALA A 386 -13.02 15.19 9.02
C ALA A 386 -14.10 14.17 8.65
N LEU A 387 -13.94 13.47 7.53
CA LEU A 387 -14.86 12.44 7.08
C LEU A 387 -14.89 11.22 8.02
N LEU A 388 -13.72 10.82 8.55
CA LEU A 388 -13.61 9.74 9.54
C LEU A 388 -14.35 10.08 10.84
N ILE A 389 -14.16 11.31 11.35
CA ILE A 389 -14.88 11.79 12.53
C ILE A 389 -16.39 11.79 12.25
N PHE A 390 -16.81 12.34 11.12
CA PHE A 390 -18.22 12.41 10.76
C PHE A 390 -18.89 11.03 10.76
N PHE A 391 -18.30 10.06 10.05
CA PHE A 391 -18.86 8.72 9.95
C PHE A 391 -18.84 7.95 11.27
N ASN A 392 -17.79 8.08 12.09
CA ASN A 392 -17.74 7.47 13.42
C ASN A 392 -18.78 8.10 14.36
N SER A 393 -18.92 9.44 14.34
CA SER A 393 -19.92 10.14 15.14
C SER A 393 -21.34 9.77 14.72
N PHE A 394 -21.60 9.63 13.43
CA PHE A 394 -22.90 9.21 12.91
C PHE A 394 -23.28 7.81 13.40
N ASP A 395 -22.38 6.83 13.30
CA ASP A 395 -22.66 5.47 13.78
C ASP A 395 -22.80 5.41 15.30
N TRP A 396 -22.02 6.19 16.03
CA TRP A 396 -22.11 6.26 17.49
C TRP A 396 -23.43 6.84 17.96
N VAL A 397 -23.89 7.94 17.33
CA VAL A 397 -25.22 8.49 17.60
C VAL A 397 -26.31 7.49 17.24
N ALA A 398 -26.18 6.79 16.11
CA ALA A 398 -27.13 5.75 15.72
C ALA A 398 -27.15 4.58 16.71
N PHE A 399 -25.99 4.16 17.23
CA PHE A 399 -25.88 3.16 18.29
C PHE A 399 -26.65 3.61 19.53
N GLU A 400 -26.38 4.80 20.06
CA GLU A 400 -27.06 5.29 21.28
C GLU A 400 -28.56 5.50 21.10
N VAL A 401 -29.00 5.96 19.93
CA VAL A 401 -30.42 6.24 19.66
C VAL A 401 -31.22 4.96 19.44
N LEU A 402 -30.74 4.05 18.58
CA LEU A 402 -31.47 2.85 18.19
C LEU A 402 -31.47 1.78 19.28
N ASN A 403 -30.45 1.77 20.13
CA ASN A 403 -30.28 0.71 21.12
C ASN A 403 -31.07 0.93 22.40
N ARG A 404 -31.71 2.09 22.58
CA ARG A 404 -32.71 2.33 23.65
C ARG A 404 -33.88 1.35 23.61
N TYR A 405 -34.14 0.73 22.46
CA TYR A 405 -35.23 -0.21 22.26
C TYR A 405 -34.86 -1.67 22.55
N SER A 406 -33.58 -2.01 22.71
CA SER A 406 -33.15 -3.38 23.02
C SER A 406 -33.25 -3.67 24.53
N ASN A 407 -33.63 -4.89 24.89
CA ASN A 407 -33.75 -5.29 26.30
C ASN A 407 -32.40 -5.64 26.92
N PHE A 408 -31.45 -6.16 26.13
CA PHE A 408 -30.10 -6.57 26.56
C PHE A 408 -29.27 -5.42 27.15
N ILE A 409 -29.53 -4.17 26.73
CA ILE A 409 -28.69 -3.02 27.08
C ILE A 409 -29.29 -2.14 28.19
N LYS A 410 -30.56 -2.37 28.55
CA LYS A 410 -31.19 -1.70 29.70
C LYS A 410 -30.59 -2.11 31.04
N GLU A 411 -29.94 -3.27 31.10
CA GLU A 411 -29.32 -3.82 32.31
C GLU A 411 -27.93 -3.20 32.60
N ILE A 412 -27.35 -2.47 31.64
CA ILE A 412 -25.98 -1.95 31.73
C ILE A 412 -25.97 -0.49 32.21
N PRO A 413 -25.03 -0.07 33.07
CA PRO A 413 -24.89 1.33 33.47
C PRO A 413 -24.59 2.25 32.27
N THR A 414 -25.29 3.39 32.20
CA THR A 414 -25.29 4.32 31.05
C THR A 414 -23.89 4.81 30.63
N LYS A 415 -22.98 5.03 31.59
CA LYS A 415 -21.61 5.49 31.29
C LYS A 415 -20.77 4.45 30.55
N SER A 416 -21.02 3.16 30.81
CA SER A 416 -20.27 2.08 30.17
C SER A 416 -20.78 1.84 28.75
N ILE A 417 -22.10 1.92 28.53
CA ILE A 417 -22.72 1.79 27.21
C ILE A 417 -22.14 2.82 26.24
N LEU A 418 -22.05 4.07 26.68
CA LEU A 418 -21.53 5.16 25.86
C LEU A 418 -20.12 4.88 25.31
N LEU A 419 -19.28 4.29 26.16
CA LEU A 419 -17.90 3.93 25.82
C LEU A 419 -17.83 2.66 24.96
N ASP A 420 -18.69 1.67 25.23
CA ASP A 420 -18.78 0.45 24.41
C ASP A 420 -19.27 0.75 23.00
N GLY A 421 -20.28 1.62 22.87
CA GLY A 421 -20.81 2.08 21.59
C GLY A 421 -19.74 2.79 20.78
N LEU A 422 -19.00 3.70 21.41
CA LEU A 422 -17.89 4.39 20.75
C LEU A 422 -16.81 3.39 20.31
N PHE A 423 -16.40 2.45 21.16
CA PHE A 423 -15.45 1.40 20.77
C PHE A 423 -15.96 0.57 19.60
N GLN A 424 -17.21 0.10 19.66
CA GLN A 424 -17.82 -0.74 18.62
C GLN A 424 -17.82 -0.01 17.26
N THR A 425 -18.09 1.30 17.24
CA THR A 425 -18.13 2.10 16.01
C THR A 425 -16.74 2.33 15.42
N ILE A 426 -15.70 2.48 16.25
CA ILE A 426 -14.31 2.51 15.79
C ILE A 426 -13.88 1.14 15.26
N SER A 427 -14.27 0.06 15.94
CA SER A 427 -13.96 -1.31 15.56
C SER A 427 -14.65 -1.74 14.27
N LEU A 428 -15.87 -1.26 14.00
CA LEU A 428 -16.64 -1.49 12.76
C LEU A 428 -15.85 -1.11 11.50
N ARG A 429 -14.98 -0.11 11.60
CA ARG A 429 -14.14 0.29 10.48
C ARG A 429 -12.74 -0.32 10.56
N SER A 430 -12.16 -0.44 11.76
CA SER A 430 -10.71 -0.71 11.97
C SER A 430 -10.44 -2.10 12.42
N SER A 431 -10.81 -2.36 13.64
CA SER A 431 -10.13 -3.38 14.40
C SER A 431 -10.81 -4.73 14.26
N GLY A 432 -12.08 -4.77 13.83
CA GLY A 432 -12.88 -6.00 13.74
C GLY A 432 -13.29 -6.61 15.08
N PHE A 433 -12.87 -6.01 16.20
CA PHE A 433 -13.23 -6.50 17.53
C PHE A 433 -14.68 -6.19 17.89
N VAL A 434 -15.36 -7.21 18.39
CA VAL A 434 -16.74 -7.11 18.87
C VAL A 434 -16.72 -6.97 20.39
N VAL A 435 -17.44 -5.97 20.92
CA VAL A 435 -17.69 -5.78 22.37
C VAL A 435 -19.10 -6.15 22.76
N VAL A 436 -20.07 -5.83 21.89
CA VAL A 436 -21.46 -6.25 22.04
C VAL A 436 -21.78 -7.25 20.95
N PRO A 437 -22.27 -8.45 21.27
CA PRO A 437 -22.68 -9.42 20.26
C PRO A 437 -23.61 -8.79 19.23
N ILE A 438 -23.25 -8.90 17.96
CA ILE A 438 -24.04 -8.37 16.84
C ILE A 438 -25.51 -8.82 16.88
N PRO A 439 -25.87 -10.09 17.18
CA PRO A 439 -27.28 -10.51 17.21
C PRO A 439 -28.09 -9.84 18.33
N ALA A 440 -27.45 -9.34 19.38
CA ALA A 440 -28.11 -8.64 20.48
C ALA A 440 -28.45 -7.17 20.14
N LEU A 441 -27.91 -6.64 19.05
CA LEU A 441 -28.17 -5.27 18.60
C LEU A 441 -29.54 -5.14 17.92
N PHE A 442 -30.12 -3.95 17.96
CA PHE A 442 -31.35 -3.64 17.23
C PHE A 442 -31.18 -3.89 15.72
N ILE A 443 -32.17 -4.51 15.08
CA ILE A 443 -32.11 -4.90 13.65
C ILE A 443 -31.78 -3.73 12.71
N GLY A 444 -32.30 -2.52 13.00
CA GLY A 444 -31.97 -1.32 12.22
C GLY A 444 -30.50 -0.91 12.33
N LEU A 445 -29.87 -1.14 13.48
CA LEU A 445 -28.44 -0.89 13.69
C LEU A 445 -27.58 -1.94 12.98
N GLN A 446 -28.00 -3.21 12.96
CA GLN A 446 -27.33 -4.26 12.17
C GLN A 446 -27.34 -3.92 10.67
N ALA A 447 -28.47 -3.45 10.14
CA ALA A 447 -28.57 -3.00 8.76
C ALA A 447 -27.68 -1.77 8.47
N LEU A 448 -27.60 -0.83 9.42
CA LEU A 448 -26.68 0.31 9.32
C LEU A 448 -25.22 -0.13 9.29
N TYR A 449 -24.84 -1.06 10.16
CA TYR A 449 -23.49 -1.62 10.22
C TYR A 449 -23.13 -2.33 8.91
N MET A 450 -24.04 -3.12 8.34
CA MET A 450 -23.86 -3.72 7.02
C MET A 450 -23.52 -2.66 5.95
N LEU A 451 -24.29 -1.57 5.88
CA LEU A 451 -24.03 -0.47 4.94
C LEU A 451 -22.66 0.18 5.20
N MET A 452 -22.32 0.44 6.46
CA MET A 452 -21.09 1.11 6.84
C MET A 452 -19.84 0.26 6.63
N MET A 453 -19.92 -1.05 6.84
CA MET A 453 -18.83 -1.99 6.51
C MET A 453 -18.47 -1.91 5.03
N TYR A 454 -19.47 -1.83 4.15
CA TYR A 454 -19.26 -1.67 2.71
C TYR A 454 -18.59 -0.33 2.36
N ILE A 455 -19.11 0.78 2.93
CA ILE A 455 -18.66 2.15 2.62
C ILE A 455 -17.28 2.48 3.21
N SER A 456 -16.89 1.83 4.30
CA SER A 456 -15.70 2.16 5.11
C SER A 456 -14.39 2.32 4.33
N ALA A 457 -14.20 1.60 3.23
CA ALA A 457 -12.99 1.65 2.40
C ALA A 457 -12.99 2.75 1.33
N PHE A 458 -14.16 3.29 0.97
CA PHE A 458 -14.28 4.24 -0.14
C PHE A 458 -13.58 5.58 0.09
N PRO A 459 -13.63 6.22 1.28
CA PRO A 459 -12.95 7.50 1.48
C PRO A 459 -11.48 7.49 1.09
N ILE A 460 -10.74 6.52 1.60
CA ILE A 460 -9.29 6.38 1.37
C ILE A 460 -9.03 6.02 -0.09
N THR A 461 -9.85 5.13 -0.65
CA THR A 461 -9.74 4.72 -2.05
C THR A 461 -9.98 5.91 -2.98
N ILE A 462 -11.02 6.70 -2.74
CA ILE A 462 -11.37 7.90 -3.52
C ILE A 462 -10.24 8.93 -3.44
N THR A 463 -9.70 9.21 -2.25
CA THR A 463 -8.59 10.17 -2.13
C THR A 463 -7.33 9.69 -2.83
N MET A 464 -7.00 8.41 -2.70
CA MET A 464 -5.88 7.77 -3.40
C MET A 464 -6.01 7.94 -4.91
N ARG A 465 -7.18 7.61 -5.45
CA ARG A 465 -7.51 7.72 -6.87
C ARG A 465 -7.53 9.16 -7.38
N SER A 466 -8.13 10.09 -6.62
CA SER A 466 -8.15 11.53 -6.96
C SER A 466 -6.78 12.18 -6.97
N SER A 467 -5.81 11.58 -6.27
CA SER A 467 -4.42 12.05 -6.22
C SER A 467 -3.52 11.34 -7.24
N ASN A 468 -4.02 10.32 -7.95
CA ASN A 468 -3.27 9.55 -8.92
C ASN A 468 -3.44 10.11 -10.34
N VAL A 469 -2.37 10.68 -10.89
CA VAL A 469 -2.41 11.39 -12.17
C VAL A 469 -2.66 10.45 -13.37
N TYR A 470 -2.26 9.19 -13.25
CA TYR A 470 -2.48 8.19 -14.31
C TYR A 470 -3.95 7.77 -14.42
N GLU A 471 -4.68 7.73 -13.31
CA GLU A 471 -6.12 7.49 -13.36
C GLU A 471 -6.85 8.64 -14.02
N GLU A 472 -6.39 9.89 -13.86
CA GLU A 472 -6.97 11.03 -14.57
C GLU A 472 -6.85 10.86 -16.10
N ARG A 473 -5.77 10.21 -16.57
CA ARG A 473 -5.52 9.91 -17.99
C ARG A 473 -6.43 8.80 -18.52
N SER A 474 -6.62 7.70 -17.78
CA SER A 474 -7.53 6.63 -18.19
C SER A 474 -9.01 7.02 -18.06
N LEU A 475 -9.32 8.02 -17.23
CA LEU A 475 -10.65 8.62 -17.12
C LEU A 475 -10.93 9.68 -18.21
N GLY A 476 -9.94 10.07 -19.02
CA GLY A 476 -10.13 11.02 -20.11
C GLY A 476 -10.52 12.43 -19.66
N ILE A 477 -10.24 12.79 -18.40
CA ILE A 477 -10.63 14.10 -17.83
C ILE A 477 -9.91 15.26 -18.54
N TYR A 478 -8.79 14.96 -19.20
CA TYR A 478 -8.04 15.89 -20.02
C TYR A 478 -8.66 16.17 -21.39
N ALA A 479 -9.68 15.41 -21.80
CA ALA A 479 -10.27 15.47 -23.13
C ALA A 479 -11.63 16.18 -23.14
N ARG A 480 -11.83 17.19 -22.28
CA ARG A 480 -12.98 18.07 -22.48
C ARG A 480 -12.56 19.17 -23.44
N GLU A 481 -12.80 18.96 -24.72
CA GLU A 481 -13.09 20.07 -25.62
C GLU A 481 -14.19 20.90 -24.95
N PRO A 482 -14.08 22.24 -24.92
CA PRO A 482 -15.20 23.09 -24.56
C PRO A 482 -16.23 22.92 -25.68
N THR A 483 -17.02 21.84 -25.62
CA THR A 483 -18.26 21.75 -26.36
C THR A 483 -19.10 22.89 -25.86
N SER A 484 -19.16 23.92 -26.70
CA SER A 484 -20.04 25.09 -26.69
C SER A 484 -20.97 25.13 -25.48
N SER A 485 -20.75 26.16 -24.67
CA SER A 485 -21.37 26.56 -23.41
C SER A 485 -22.91 26.54 -23.30
N ASN A 486 -23.65 25.90 -24.21
CA ASN A 486 -25.10 25.91 -24.30
C ASN A 486 -25.82 24.62 -23.88
N ASP A 487 -25.15 23.44 -23.80
CA ASP A 487 -25.88 22.16 -23.61
C ASP A 487 -25.80 21.53 -22.20
N ILE A 488 -25.08 22.14 -21.25
CA ILE A 488 -25.19 21.69 -19.86
C ILE A 488 -26.41 22.38 -19.25
N LYS A 489 -27.56 21.69 -19.28
CA LYS A 489 -28.73 22.00 -18.44
C LYS A 489 -28.24 22.44 -17.06
N LYS A 490 -28.48 23.71 -16.74
CA LYS A 490 -28.26 24.31 -15.43
C LYS A 490 -28.98 23.43 -14.41
N ILE A 491 -28.23 22.61 -13.67
CA ILE A 491 -28.72 22.05 -12.42
C ILE A 491 -28.61 23.21 -11.43
N ASP A 492 -29.72 23.92 -11.27
CA ASP A 492 -29.86 25.07 -10.40
C ASP A 492 -29.47 24.68 -8.97
N GLY A 493 -28.41 25.30 -8.44
CA GLY A 493 -27.92 25.12 -7.07
C GLY A 493 -26.42 24.84 -6.93
N PHE A 494 -25.70 24.47 -8.00
CA PHE A 494 -24.27 24.13 -7.95
C PHE A 494 -23.34 25.10 -8.72
N SER A 495 -23.88 26.23 -9.19
CA SER A 495 -23.17 27.21 -10.02
C SER A 495 -22.14 28.07 -9.27
N ASP A 496 -22.26 28.18 -7.95
CA ASP A 496 -21.41 29.08 -7.13
C ASP A 496 -20.08 28.46 -6.68
N PHE A 497 -19.82 27.18 -6.99
CA PHE A 497 -18.56 26.55 -6.66
C PHE A 497 -17.48 26.85 -7.71
N PRO A 498 -16.24 27.20 -7.30
CA PRO A 498 -15.15 27.45 -8.23
C PRO A 498 -14.90 26.23 -9.14
N LEU A 499 -14.58 26.45 -10.42
CA LEU A 499 -14.35 25.42 -11.46
C LEU A 499 -13.53 24.21 -10.95
N ARG A 500 -12.47 24.48 -10.19
CA ARG A 500 -11.57 23.48 -9.58
C ARG A 500 -12.25 22.50 -8.61
N GLN A 501 -13.36 22.90 -7.99
CA GLN A 501 -14.14 22.07 -7.07
C GLN A 501 -15.21 21.25 -7.81
N ARG A 502 -15.76 21.79 -8.91
CA ARG A 502 -16.70 21.07 -9.79
C ARG A 502 -16.01 19.89 -10.49
N ASP A 503 -14.78 20.06 -10.97
CA ASP A 503 -14.02 18.97 -11.60
C ASP A 503 -13.73 17.83 -10.61
N ARG A 504 -13.42 18.15 -9.35
CA ARG A 504 -13.20 17.15 -8.29
C ARG A 504 -14.50 16.45 -7.90
N PHE A 505 -15.61 17.18 -7.80
CA PHE A 505 -16.89 16.57 -7.45
C PHE A 505 -17.38 15.63 -8.56
N TYR A 506 -17.27 16.07 -9.81
CA TYR A 506 -17.57 15.24 -10.98
C TYR A 506 -16.67 14.00 -11.05
N PHE A 507 -15.36 14.17 -10.77
CA PHE A 507 -14.42 13.04 -10.65
C PHE A 507 -14.88 12.03 -9.61
N VAL A 508 -15.21 12.50 -8.40
CA VAL A 508 -15.67 11.64 -7.31
C VAL A 508 -16.98 10.94 -7.67
N GLN A 509 -17.91 11.64 -8.32
CA GLN A 509 -19.20 11.09 -8.75
C GLN A 509 -19.03 10.00 -9.82
N GLU A 510 -18.24 10.26 -10.86
CA GLU A 510 -17.97 9.27 -11.92
C GLU A 510 -17.19 8.06 -11.36
N GLN A 511 -16.31 8.30 -10.39
CA GLN A 511 -15.56 7.24 -9.73
C GLN A 511 -16.44 6.38 -8.81
N LEU A 512 -17.35 6.99 -8.05
CA LEU A 512 -18.36 6.27 -7.27
C LEU A 512 -19.23 5.41 -8.19
N ARG A 513 -19.69 5.98 -9.33
CA ARG A 513 -20.50 5.26 -10.32
C ARG A 513 -19.78 4.04 -10.89
N ARG A 514 -18.52 4.20 -11.32
CA ARG A 514 -17.71 3.09 -11.86
C ARG A 514 -17.37 2.04 -10.80
N GLN A 515 -17.06 2.44 -9.56
CA GLN A 515 -16.78 1.50 -8.47
C GLN A 515 -18.02 0.69 -8.08
N LEU A 516 -19.15 1.36 -7.83
CA LEU A 516 -20.41 0.70 -7.53
C LEU A 516 -20.81 -0.25 -8.66
N SER A 517 -20.69 0.19 -9.92
CA SER A 517 -21.07 -0.62 -11.07
C SER A 517 -20.20 -1.86 -11.27
N HIS A 518 -18.90 -1.83 -10.96
CA HIS A 518 -18.04 -2.99 -11.19
C HIS A 518 -17.96 -3.93 -9.98
N ASP A 519 -17.92 -3.37 -8.77
CA ASP A 519 -17.67 -4.15 -7.56
C ASP A 519 -18.94 -4.73 -6.92
N LEU A 520 -20.10 -4.08 -7.07
CA LEU A 520 -21.36 -4.58 -6.50
C LEU A 520 -21.85 -5.85 -7.18
N TRP A 521 -21.69 -5.99 -8.50
CA TRP A 521 -22.11 -7.17 -9.25
C TRP A 521 -21.46 -8.46 -8.75
N PHE A 522 -20.16 -8.41 -8.41
CA PHE A 522 -19.45 -9.55 -7.86
C PHE A 522 -20.04 -9.98 -6.51
N LEU A 523 -20.39 -9.01 -5.66
CA LEU A 523 -21.02 -9.28 -4.37
C LEU A 523 -22.41 -9.88 -4.55
N VAL A 524 -23.23 -9.34 -5.45
CA VAL A 524 -24.58 -9.86 -5.76
C VAL A 524 -24.51 -11.31 -6.27
N ILE A 525 -23.59 -11.61 -7.19
CA ILE A 525 -23.39 -12.98 -7.68
C ILE A 525 -22.94 -13.91 -6.54
N GLY A 526 -22.00 -13.46 -5.70
CA GLY A 526 -21.54 -14.21 -4.53
C GLY A 526 -22.68 -14.53 -3.55
N VAL A 527 -23.54 -13.56 -3.26
CA VAL A 527 -24.74 -13.73 -2.42
C VAL A 527 -25.68 -14.76 -3.01
N LEU A 528 -25.99 -14.69 -4.32
CA LEU A 528 -26.87 -15.66 -4.97
C LEU A 528 -26.29 -17.08 -4.89
N VAL A 529 -25.00 -17.26 -5.17
CA VAL A 529 -24.33 -18.56 -5.12
C VAL A 529 -24.36 -19.15 -3.70
N ILE A 530 -24.06 -18.35 -2.68
CA ILE A 530 -24.03 -18.81 -1.29
C ILE A 530 -25.44 -19.13 -0.79
N ILE A 531 -26.44 -18.29 -1.06
CA ILE A 531 -27.83 -18.55 -0.67
C ILE A 531 -28.35 -19.85 -1.32
N CYS A 532 -28.09 -20.05 -2.61
CA CYS A 532 -28.49 -21.29 -3.30
C CYS A 532 -27.82 -22.53 -2.69
N THR A 533 -26.56 -22.42 -2.27
CA THR A 533 -25.83 -23.54 -1.66
C THR A 533 -26.30 -23.81 -0.23
N GLU A 534 -26.62 -22.77 0.55
CA GLU A 534 -27.07 -22.88 1.95
C GLU A 534 -28.58 -23.11 2.11
N ALA A 535 -29.34 -23.18 1.00
CA ALA A 535 -30.77 -23.47 1.02
C ALA A 535 -31.15 -24.72 1.86
N PRO A 536 -30.38 -25.83 1.86
CA PRO A 536 -30.67 -26.97 2.72
C PRO A 536 -30.56 -26.67 4.21
N ASN A 537 -29.59 -25.83 4.62
CA ASN A 537 -29.42 -25.42 6.02
C ASN A 537 -30.48 -24.42 6.44
N TYR A 538 -30.91 -23.54 5.53
CA TYR A 538 -32.05 -22.64 5.75
C TYR A 538 -33.35 -23.42 6.02
N ASN A 539 -33.61 -24.49 5.27
CA ASN A 539 -34.81 -25.31 5.48
C ASN A 539 -34.80 -26.07 6.82
N ARG A 540 -33.62 -26.30 7.41
CA ARG A 540 -33.49 -26.91 8.73
C ARG A 540 -33.72 -25.89 9.84
N ASP A 541 -32.98 -24.77 9.78
CA ASP A 541 -32.98 -23.72 10.81
C ASP A 541 -33.15 -22.33 10.18
N PRO A 542 -34.39 -21.90 9.86
CA PRO A 542 -34.64 -20.66 9.12
C PRO A 542 -34.31 -19.40 9.93
N GLN A 543 -34.26 -19.48 11.27
CA GLN A 543 -33.92 -18.34 12.13
C GLN A 543 -32.42 -18.05 12.12
N THR A 544 -31.58 -19.08 12.31
CA THR A 544 -30.13 -18.94 12.32
C THR A 544 -29.61 -18.62 10.92
N PHE A 545 -30.11 -19.33 9.91
CA PHE A 545 -29.70 -19.17 8.51
C PHE A 545 -30.52 -18.13 7.74
N ALA A 546 -31.12 -17.16 8.43
CA ALA A 546 -31.85 -16.08 7.79
C ALA A 546 -31.00 -15.40 6.70
N ILE A 547 -31.63 -15.04 5.58
CA ILE A 547 -30.97 -14.39 4.44
C ILE A 547 -30.20 -13.14 4.87
N PHE A 548 -30.74 -12.39 5.84
CA PHE A 548 -30.06 -11.22 6.41
C PHE A 548 -28.71 -11.58 7.05
N ASN A 549 -28.62 -12.65 7.84
CA ASN A 549 -27.37 -13.08 8.48
C ASN A 549 -26.35 -13.53 7.43
N ILE A 550 -26.80 -14.22 6.38
CA ILE A 550 -25.95 -14.62 5.26
C ILE A 550 -25.38 -13.39 4.55
N ILE A 551 -26.22 -12.42 4.21
CA ILE A 551 -25.78 -11.18 3.54
C ILE A 551 -24.84 -10.38 4.45
N PHE A 552 -25.14 -10.28 5.75
CA PHE A 552 -24.30 -9.58 6.71
C PHE A 552 -22.89 -10.18 6.76
N GLU A 553 -22.78 -11.51 6.83
CA GLU A 553 -21.49 -12.21 6.85
C GLU A 553 -20.70 -11.98 5.55
N ILE A 554 -21.37 -12.03 4.40
CA ILE A 554 -20.75 -11.78 3.09
C ILE A 554 -20.24 -10.35 2.97
N VAL A 555 -21.03 -9.36 3.40
CA VAL A 555 -20.63 -7.95 3.36
C VAL A 555 -19.48 -7.68 4.34
N SER A 556 -19.47 -8.31 5.51
CA SER A 556 -18.37 -8.25 6.47
C SER A 556 -17.08 -8.85 5.90
N ALA A 557 -17.18 -10.02 5.27
CA ALA A 557 -16.07 -10.70 4.61
C ALA A 557 -15.48 -9.88 3.45
N TYR A 558 -16.35 -9.30 2.62
CA TYR A 558 -15.95 -8.40 1.53
C TYR A 558 -15.36 -7.07 2.05
N GLY A 559 -15.90 -6.58 3.17
CA GLY A 559 -15.42 -5.41 3.88
C GLY A 559 -14.03 -5.61 4.51
N CYS A 560 -13.64 -6.86 4.72
CA CYS A 560 -12.54 -7.27 5.59
C CYS A 560 -12.67 -6.62 6.99
N VAL A 561 -13.87 -6.68 7.57
CA VAL A 561 -14.14 -6.09 8.89
C VAL A 561 -14.05 -7.14 9.98
N GLY A 562 -14.65 -8.31 9.78
CA GLY A 562 -14.61 -9.42 10.76
C GLY A 562 -15.71 -9.41 11.80
N PHE A 563 -16.78 -8.64 11.57
CA PHE A 563 -18.00 -8.81 12.33
C PHE A 563 -18.76 -10.02 11.83
N SER A 564 -19.25 -10.82 12.77
CA SER A 564 -20.08 -11.99 12.49
C SER A 564 -21.32 -11.96 13.37
N VAL A 565 -22.43 -12.47 12.85
CA VAL A 565 -23.64 -12.66 13.65
C VAL A 565 -23.45 -13.80 14.68
N GLY A 566 -22.50 -14.70 14.42
CA GLY A 566 -22.16 -15.82 15.29
C GLY A 566 -23.17 -16.95 15.22
N LEU A 567 -22.90 -18.02 15.97
CA LEU A 567 -23.80 -19.15 16.14
C LEU A 567 -24.37 -19.14 17.56
N PRO A 568 -25.62 -19.56 17.77
CA PRO A 568 -26.21 -19.59 19.12
C PRO A 568 -25.54 -20.62 20.05
N ASN A 569 -24.93 -21.67 19.49
CA ASN A 569 -24.37 -22.79 20.25
C ASN A 569 -22.83 -22.84 20.24
N ASN A 570 -22.16 -21.91 19.55
CA ASN A 570 -20.70 -21.89 19.42
C ASN A 570 -20.21 -20.46 19.18
N ASP A 571 -19.05 -20.12 19.74
CA ASP A 571 -18.40 -18.80 19.57
C ASP A 571 -17.72 -18.64 18.20
N ALA A 572 -17.72 -19.70 17.38
CA ALA A 572 -17.31 -19.63 15.99
C ALA A 572 -18.14 -18.63 15.18
N SER A 573 -17.52 -18.08 14.14
CA SER A 573 -18.20 -17.20 13.19
C SER A 573 -19.34 -17.94 12.47
N PHE A 574 -20.34 -17.19 12.00
CA PHE A 574 -21.52 -17.79 11.36
C PHE A 574 -21.13 -18.62 10.12
N SER A 575 -20.06 -18.22 9.41
CA SER A 575 -19.47 -18.99 8.31
C SER A 575 -18.92 -20.38 8.70
N GLY A 576 -18.75 -20.68 9.99
CA GLY A 576 -18.29 -21.97 10.49
C GLY A 576 -19.29 -23.10 10.28
N ALA A 577 -20.59 -22.79 10.31
CA ALA A 577 -21.65 -23.79 10.11
C ALA A 577 -21.99 -24.06 8.63
N TRP A 578 -21.40 -23.30 7.70
CA TRP A 578 -21.74 -23.37 6.28
C TRP A 578 -21.14 -24.59 5.57
N HIS A 579 -21.67 -24.94 4.41
CA HIS A 579 -21.08 -25.95 3.53
C HIS A 579 -19.66 -25.53 3.07
N SER A 580 -18.83 -26.53 2.79
CA SER A 580 -17.43 -26.31 2.37
C SER A 580 -17.33 -25.45 1.11
N PHE A 581 -18.28 -25.59 0.17
CA PHE A 581 -18.33 -24.78 -1.04
C PHE A 581 -18.59 -23.30 -0.75
N SER A 582 -19.56 -22.99 0.11
CA SER A 582 -19.89 -21.62 0.54
C SER A 582 -18.72 -20.96 1.26
N ARG A 583 -17.97 -21.72 2.08
CA ARG A 583 -16.72 -21.25 2.71
C ARG A 583 -15.66 -20.87 1.68
N LEU A 584 -15.46 -21.68 0.64
CA LEU A 584 -14.52 -21.37 -0.45
C LEU A 584 -14.98 -20.15 -1.27
N ALA A 585 -16.28 -20.01 -1.53
CA ALA A 585 -16.83 -18.83 -2.19
C ALA A 585 -16.58 -17.57 -1.35
N LEU A 586 -16.77 -17.66 -0.02
CA LEU A 586 -16.50 -16.56 0.90
C LEU A 586 -15.01 -16.19 0.94
N CYS A 587 -14.09 -17.17 0.89
CA CYS A 587 -12.65 -16.91 0.74
C CYS A 587 -12.32 -16.07 -0.51
N ALA A 588 -12.96 -16.38 -1.65
CA ALA A 588 -12.78 -15.61 -2.88
C ALA A 588 -13.30 -14.17 -2.73
N ILE A 589 -14.40 -13.98 -2.00
CA ILE A 589 -14.97 -12.66 -1.68
C ILE A 589 -14.03 -11.86 -0.77
N MET A 590 -13.41 -12.48 0.24
CA MET A 590 -12.43 -11.83 1.13
C MET A 590 -11.19 -11.39 0.35
N LEU A 591 -10.66 -12.24 -0.52
CA LEU A 591 -9.52 -11.90 -1.38
C LEU A 591 -9.88 -10.75 -2.33
N ARG A 592 -11.06 -10.78 -2.96
CA ARG A 592 -11.53 -9.68 -3.82
C ARG A 592 -11.72 -8.38 -3.02
N GLY A 593 -12.31 -8.46 -1.84
CA GLY A 593 -12.52 -7.36 -0.90
C GLY A 593 -11.22 -6.65 -0.54
N ARG A 594 -10.16 -7.41 -0.26
CA ARG A 594 -8.83 -6.87 0.04
C ARG A 594 -8.21 -6.10 -1.14
N HIS A 595 -8.51 -6.49 -2.37
CA HIS A 595 -7.91 -5.90 -3.58
C HIS A 595 -8.73 -4.74 -4.20
N ARG A 596 -9.96 -4.46 -3.71
CA ARG A 596 -10.84 -3.40 -4.28
C ARG A 596 -10.27 -1.97 -4.15
N GLY A 597 -9.41 -1.75 -3.16
CA GLY A 597 -8.78 -0.47 -2.88
C GLY A 597 -7.51 -0.20 -3.66
N LEU A 598 -6.99 -1.16 -4.44
CA LEU A 598 -5.75 -0.96 -5.21
C LEU A 598 -6.06 -0.20 -6.51
N PRO A 599 -5.18 0.71 -6.94
CA PRO A 599 -5.37 1.40 -8.21
C PRO A 599 -5.19 0.41 -9.36
N PHE A 600 -6.07 0.51 -10.37
CA PHE A 600 -6.00 -0.35 -11.57
C PHE A 600 -4.75 -0.05 -12.40
N ASP A 601 -4.30 1.22 -12.38
CA ASP A 601 -3.07 1.69 -13.00
C ASP A 601 -1.98 1.95 -11.94
N ILE A 602 -0.73 1.63 -12.28
CA ILE A 602 0.39 1.68 -11.34
C ILE A 602 0.58 3.11 -10.80
N ASP A 603 0.36 3.28 -9.49
CA ASP A 603 0.60 4.55 -8.76
C ASP A 603 2.01 5.07 -9.07
N LYS A 604 2.16 6.39 -9.24
CA LYS A 604 3.46 7.04 -9.49
C LYS A 604 4.50 6.67 -8.43
N ALA A 605 4.10 6.44 -7.19
CA ALA A 605 5.02 6.00 -6.12
C ALA A 605 5.56 4.57 -6.30
N VAL A 606 4.87 3.73 -7.09
CA VAL A 606 5.19 2.33 -7.38
C VAL A 606 5.92 2.21 -8.72
N GLN A 607 5.73 3.16 -9.64
CA GLN A 607 6.42 3.17 -10.91
C GLN A 607 7.93 3.25 -10.71
N LEU A 608 8.64 2.39 -11.44
CA LEU A 608 10.09 2.47 -11.52
C LEU A 608 10.41 3.80 -12.21
N PRO A 609 11.38 4.58 -11.71
CA PRO A 609 11.80 5.81 -12.39
C PRO A 609 12.09 5.49 -13.86
N GLY A 610 12.10 6.43 -14.82
CA GLY A 610 12.50 6.14 -16.20
C GLY A 610 12.23 7.25 -17.20
N GLU A 611 12.89 7.20 -18.36
CA GLU A 611 12.64 8.16 -19.45
C GLU A 611 11.20 8.13 -19.94
N LYS A 612 10.58 6.94 -19.97
CA LYS A 612 9.14 6.80 -20.28
C LYS A 612 8.24 7.57 -19.31
N MET A 613 8.63 7.68 -18.04
CA MET A 613 7.88 8.42 -17.03
C MET A 613 8.03 9.93 -17.29
N ASP A 614 9.25 10.40 -17.52
CA ASP A 614 9.51 11.81 -17.81
C ASP A 614 8.77 12.26 -19.08
N LEU A 615 8.81 11.44 -20.14
CA LEU A 615 8.06 11.69 -21.39
C LEU A 615 6.55 11.74 -21.15
N ALA A 616 6.01 10.89 -20.28
CA ALA A 616 4.60 10.92 -19.93
C ALA A 616 4.23 12.20 -19.17
N GLU A 617 5.09 12.69 -18.27
CA GLU A 617 4.86 13.95 -17.55
C GLU A 617 4.86 15.17 -18.50
N ASP A 618 5.78 15.21 -19.47
CA ASP A 618 5.79 16.27 -20.49
C ASP A 618 4.55 16.21 -21.41
N GLN A 619 4.14 15.00 -21.82
CA GLN A 619 2.93 14.80 -22.62
C GLN A 619 1.68 15.27 -21.87
N ASP A 620 1.54 14.90 -20.59
CA ASP A 620 0.40 15.29 -19.77
C ASP A 620 0.33 16.82 -19.61
N HIS A 621 1.47 17.49 -19.41
CA HIS A 621 1.52 18.96 -19.42
C HIS A 621 1.12 19.53 -20.79
N GLN A 622 1.61 18.98 -21.90
CA GLN A 622 1.25 19.46 -23.24
C GLN A 622 -0.25 19.34 -23.51
N ILE A 623 -0.90 18.25 -23.10
CA ILE A 623 -2.35 18.08 -23.23
C ILE A 623 -3.08 19.15 -22.41
N ARG A 624 -2.65 19.41 -21.16
CA ARG A 624 -3.26 20.44 -20.30
C ARG A 624 -3.01 21.86 -20.78
N ALA A 625 -1.81 22.15 -21.28
CA ALA A 625 -1.47 23.44 -21.86
C ALA A 625 -2.28 23.68 -23.15
N GLY A 626 -2.38 22.68 -24.02
CA GLY A 626 -3.20 22.74 -25.24
C GLY A 626 -4.66 23.05 -24.97
N SER A 627 -5.25 22.45 -23.91
CA SER A 627 -6.61 22.77 -23.48
C SER A 627 -6.82 24.23 -23.07
N LYS A 628 -5.78 24.94 -22.60
CA LYS A 628 -5.87 26.35 -22.18
C LYS A 628 -5.76 27.36 -23.32
N TYR A 629 -5.24 26.97 -24.47
CA TYR A 629 -5.05 27.85 -25.64
C TYR A 629 -6.18 27.75 -26.67
N ILE A 630 -7.17 26.89 -26.40
CA ILE A 630 -8.39 26.73 -27.21
C ILE A 630 -9.56 27.57 -26.65
N ASP A 631 -9.42 28.11 -25.43
CA ASP A 631 -10.28 29.14 -24.84
C ASP A 631 -9.75 30.55 -25.16
#